data_AF-A0A1G5DHC8-F1
#
_entry.id   AF-A0A1G5DHC8-F1
#
_cell.length_a   1.000
_cell.length_b   1.000
_cell.length_c   1.000
_cell.angle_alpha   90.00
_cell.angle_beta   90.00
_cell.angle_gamma   90.00
#
_symmetry.space_group_name_H-M   'P 1'
#
loop_
_entity.id
_entity.type
_entity.pdbx_description
1 polymer ?
#
loop_
_entity_poly.entity_id
_entity_poly.type
_entity_poly.pdbx_seq_one_letter_code
_entity_poly.pdbx_strand_id
1 'polypeptide(L)'
;MLRKLYGTNKHVDDFTKSLVKIETFDSGWSIKYLDEKKNETWLRYVIDLDRGYFYSLMLIEPRLNTEELIEIALNSEYNDEVHASAVRLMLDEKENYLPYRQQLIERVEEYTIPKLKKGEKKRIKTIIQSAELISEWNRREILGKHISEINQDAKFFNHISYKAKEILEKIK
;
A
#
# COMPACT_ATOMS: atom_id res chain seq x y z
N MET A 1 -5.57 -12.79 -11.17
CA MET A 1 -4.17 -12.56 -10.78
C MET A 1 -3.84 -13.48 -9.61
N LEU A 2 -2.68 -14.13 -9.56
CA LEU A 2 -2.28 -14.88 -8.37
C LEU A 2 -2.01 -13.91 -7.23
N ARG A 3 -2.43 -14.27 -6.02
CA ARG A 3 -2.26 -13.45 -4.82
C ARG A 3 -0.78 -13.34 -4.46
N LYS A 4 -0.33 -12.11 -4.22
CA LYS A 4 1.04 -11.73 -3.87
C LYS A 4 1.13 -11.00 -2.52
N LEU A 5 0.00 -10.56 -1.94
CA LEU A 5 -0.04 -9.99 -0.59
C LEU A 5 -1.25 -10.45 0.26
N TYR A 6 -1.09 -10.34 1.58
CA TYR A 6 -2.13 -10.54 2.58
C TYR A 6 -2.14 -9.39 3.59
N GLY A 7 -3.33 -8.82 3.85
CA GLY A 7 -3.48 -7.54 4.55
C GLY A 7 -4.19 -7.57 5.90
N THR A 8 -4.64 -8.73 6.39
CA THR A 8 -5.24 -8.84 7.73
C THR A 8 -4.61 -9.95 8.53
N ASN A 9 -4.53 -9.77 9.86
CA ASN A 9 -3.98 -10.77 10.78
C ASN A 9 -4.57 -12.15 10.53
N LYS A 10 -5.91 -12.24 10.39
CA LYS A 10 -6.58 -13.52 10.10
C LYS A 10 -6.05 -14.18 8.82
N HIS A 11 -5.98 -13.46 7.70
CA HIS A 11 -5.55 -14.06 6.44
C HIS A 11 -4.05 -14.40 6.45
N VAL A 12 -3.23 -13.60 7.11
CA VAL A 12 -1.79 -13.88 7.33
C VAL A 12 -1.62 -15.14 8.18
N ASP A 13 -2.32 -15.22 9.32
CA ASP A 13 -2.26 -16.37 10.23
C ASP A 13 -2.78 -17.64 9.55
N ASP A 14 -3.86 -17.55 8.77
CA ASP A 14 -4.39 -18.70 8.04
C ASP A 14 -3.44 -19.16 6.93
N PHE A 15 -2.81 -18.24 6.20
CA PHE A 15 -1.86 -18.58 5.14
C PHE A 15 -0.57 -19.19 5.70
N THR A 16 0.00 -18.61 6.76
CA THR A 16 1.25 -19.08 7.38
C THR A 16 1.17 -20.50 7.94
N LYS A 17 -0.01 -21.00 8.33
CA LYS A 17 -0.20 -22.40 8.75
C LYS A 17 0.21 -23.42 7.69
N SER A 18 0.19 -23.02 6.41
CA SER A 18 0.56 -23.88 5.29
C SER A 18 2.02 -23.77 4.86
N LEU A 19 2.81 -22.92 5.54
CA LEU A 19 4.17 -22.57 5.14
C LEU A 19 5.20 -23.06 6.15
N VAL A 20 6.44 -23.24 5.68
CA VAL A 20 7.58 -23.57 6.52
C VAL A 20 8.25 -22.27 6.97
N LYS A 21 8.39 -22.07 8.28
CA LYS A 21 9.16 -20.94 8.82
C LYS A 21 10.65 -21.17 8.56
N ILE A 22 11.29 -20.24 7.86
CA ILE A 22 12.72 -20.32 7.50
C ILE A 22 13.56 -19.49 8.46
N GLU A 23 13.16 -18.25 8.71
CA GLU A 23 13.98 -17.30 9.45
C GLU A 23 13.13 -16.31 10.24
N THR A 24 13.69 -15.77 11.32
CA THR A 24 13.05 -14.75 12.15
C THR A 24 14.04 -13.61 12.34
N PHE A 25 13.64 -12.40 11.98
CA PHE A 25 14.43 -11.18 12.14
C PHE A 25 13.80 -10.28 13.18
N ASP A 26 14.54 -9.22 13.55
CA ASP A 26 14.04 -8.12 14.37
C ASP A 26 13.30 -8.64 15.60
N SER A 27 13.88 -9.58 16.36
CA SER A 27 13.23 -10.12 17.58
C SER A 27 11.80 -10.65 17.42
N GLY A 28 11.40 -11.09 16.22
CA GLY A 28 10.06 -11.62 15.93
C GLY A 28 9.13 -10.67 15.16
N TRP A 29 9.55 -9.42 14.93
CA TRP A 29 8.77 -8.44 14.15
C TRP A 29 8.68 -8.81 12.67
N SER A 30 9.68 -9.55 12.16
CA SER A 30 9.72 -10.01 10.77
C SER A 30 10.02 -11.50 10.72
N ILE A 31 9.30 -12.26 9.87
CA ILE A 31 9.47 -13.71 9.73
C ILE A 31 9.41 -14.10 8.25
N LYS A 32 10.41 -14.87 7.81
CA LYS A 32 10.49 -15.45 6.47
C LYS A 32 9.90 -16.85 6.45
N TYR A 33 9.10 -17.12 5.42
CA TYR A 33 8.41 -18.37 5.19
C TYR A 33 8.70 -18.90 3.78
N LEU A 34 8.65 -20.22 3.60
CA LEU A 34 8.73 -20.91 2.31
C LEU A 34 7.40 -21.66 2.06
N ASP A 35 6.80 -21.40 0.90
CA ASP A 35 5.77 -22.27 0.32
C ASP A 35 6.49 -23.36 -0.48
N GLU A 36 6.67 -24.54 0.10
CA GLU A 36 7.36 -25.67 -0.55
C GLU A 36 6.63 -26.17 -1.80
N LYS A 37 5.30 -25.97 -1.89
CA LYS A 37 4.51 -26.45 -3.03
C LYS A 37 4.77 -25.63 -4.28
N LYS A 38 5.00 -24.32 -4.10
CA LYS A 38 5.25 -23.38 -5.20
C LYS A 38 6.71 -22.97 -5.33
N ASN A 39 7.54 -23.35 -4.36
CA ASN A 39 8.90 -22.87 -4.21
C ASN A 39 8.97 -21.33 -4.15
N GLU A 40 8.00 -20.73 -3.45
CA GLU A 40 7.86 -19.27 -3.28
C GLU A 40 8.25 -18.88 -1.87
N THR A 41 8.92 -17.75 -1.74
CA THR A 41 9.32 -17.23 -0.43
C THR A 41 8.43 -16.05 -0.06
N TRP A 42 8.10 -15.94 1.23
CA TRP A 42 7.18 -14.94 1.74
C TRP A 42 7.73 -14.30 3.00
N LEU A 43 7.58 -12.98 3.10
CA LEU A 43 7.96 -12.19 4.26
C LEU A 43 6.70 -11.70 4.98
N ARG A 44 6.57 -12.08 6.25
CA ARG A 44 5.63 -11.47 7.19
C ARG A 44 6.35 -10.39 7.97
N TYR A 45 5.78 -9.20 8.09
CA TYR A 45 6.24 -8.22 9.07
C TYR A 45 5.06 -7.54 9.77
N VAL A 46 5.29 -7.18 11.02
CA VAL A 46 4.32 -6.50 11.87
C VAL A 46 4.48 -4.99 11.70
N ILE A 47 3.39 -4.31 11.39
CA ILE A 47 3.31 -2.85 11.31
C ILE A 47 2.71 -2.33 12.61
N ASP A 48 3.34 -1.32 13.18
CA ASP A 48 2.80 -0.48 14.25
C ASP A 48 2.69 0.96 13.75
N LEU A 49 1.51 1.35 13.26
CA LEU A 49 1.30 2.72 12.80
C LEU A 49 1.14 3.70 13.98
N ASP A 50 0.61 3.24 15.12
CA ASP A 50 0.22 4.09 16.26
C ASP A 50 0.43 3.39 17.62
N ARG A 51 1.68 3.08 17.96
CA ARG A 51 2.18 2.58 19.28
C ARG A 51 1.20 1.64 20.02
N GLY A 52 0.59 0.68 19.33
CA GLY A 52 -0.38 -0.24 19.97
C GLY A 52 -1.41 -0.91 19.07
N TYR A 53 -1.63 -0.43 17.84
CA TYR A 53 -2.51 -1.09 16.87
C TYR A 53 -1.70 -1.87 15.83
N PHE A 54 -1.26 -3.06 16.23
CA PHE A 54 -0.43 -3.93 15.39
C PHE A 54 -1.26 -4.71 14.38
N TYR A 55 -0.81 -4.73 13.14
CA TYR A 55 -1.27 -5.70 12.16
C TYR A 55 -0.11 -6.24 11.33
N SER A 56 -0.25 -7.46 10.85
CA SER A 56 0.74 -8.10 9.98
C SER A 56 0.40 -7.85 8.52
N LEU A 57 1.42 -7.52 7.72
CA LEU A 57 1.38 -7.71 6.29
C LEU A 57 2.21 -8.93 5.92
N MET A 58 1.81 -9.57 4.83
CA MET A 58 2.58 -10.61 4.20
C MET A 58 2.71 -10.34 2.71
N LEU A 59 3.92 -10.50 2.19
CA LEU A 59 4.28 -10.23 0.79
C LEU A 59 5.21 -11.32 0.29
N ILE A 60 5.07 -11.61 -1.00
CA ILE A 60 5.97 -12.51 -1.71
C ILE A 60 7.37 -11.87 -1.88
N GLU A 61 8.40 -12.71 -1.93
CA GLU A 61 9.75 -12.37 -2.36
C GLU A 61 10.01 -12.90 -3.79
N PRO A 62 10.69 -12.12 -4.65
CA PRO A 62 11.29 -10.81 -4.41
C PRO A 62 10.26 -9.70 -4.19
N ARG A 63 10.69 -8.62 -3.52
CA ARG A 63 9.84 -7.47 -3.21
C ARG A 63 9.25 -6.87 -4.49
N LEU A 64 7.94 -6.64 -4.44
CA LEU A 64 7.18 -6.03 -5.52
C LEU A 64 7.59 -4.56 -5.71
N ASN A 65 7.70 -4.14 -6.96
CA ASN A 65 7.96 -2.73 -7.27
C ASN A 65 6.67 -1.89 -7.22
N THR A 66 6.82 -0.56 -7.34
CA THR A 66 5.70 0.40 -7.30
C THR A 66 4.61 0.08 -8.32
N GLU A 67 4.98 -0.25 -9.57
CA GLU A 67 4.03 -0.59 -10.63
C GLU A 67 3.21 -1.83 -10.27
N GLU A 68 3.89 -2.90 -9.83
CA GLU A 68 3.23 -4.14 -9.46
C GLU A 68 2.24 -3.93 -8.30
N LEU A 69 2.62 -3.13 -7.31
CA LEU A 69 1.74 -2.80 -6.19
C LEU A 69 0.52 -1.97 -6.63
N ILE A 70 0.70 -1.00 -7.53
CA ILE A 70 -0.40 -0.23 -8.11
C ILE A 70 -1.35 -1.15 -8.89
N GLU A 71 -0.82 -2.03 -9.73
CA GLU A 71 -1.61 -2.99 -10.50
C GLU A 71 -2.40 -3.94 -9.60
N ILE A 72 -1.80 -4.43 -8.51
CA ILE A 72 -2.49 -5.27 -7.53
C ILE A 72 -3.61 -4.49 -6.82
N ALA A 73 -3.35 -3.25 -6.39
CA ALA A 73 -4.35 -2.41 -5.74
C ALA A 73 -5.58 -2.20 -6.65
N LEU A 74 -5.35 -1.92 -7.93
CA LEU A 74 -6.40 -1.65 -8.90
C LEU A 74 -7.16 -2.92 -9.34
N ASN A 75 -6.48 -4.07 -9.42
CA ASN A 75 -7.03 -5.25 -10.11
C ASN A 75 -7.26 -6.49 -9.25
N SER A 76 -6.74 -6.59 -8.02
CA SER A 76 -6.88 -7.81 -7.19
C SER A 76 -8.33 -8.13 -6.86
N GLU A 77 -8.73 -9.40 -6.90
CA GLU A 77 -10.09 -9.81 -6.47
C GLU A 77 -10.25 -9.85 -4.95
N TYR A 78 -9.15 -9.75 -4.19
CA TYR A 78 -9.13 -9.84 -2.73
C TYR A 78 -9.03 -8.46 -2.09
N ASN A 79 -10.08 -8.05 -1.36
CA ASN A 79 -10.13 -6.73 -0.72
C ASN A 79 -8.97 -6.47 0.26
N ASP A 80 -8.47 -7.49 0.95
CA ASP A 80 -7.35 -7.31 1.87
C ASP A 80 -6.01 -7.19 1.15
N GLU A 81 -5.86 -7.79 -0.03
CA GLU A 81 -4.69 -7.60 -0.89
C GLU A 81 -4.67 -6.20 -1.50
N VAL A 82 -5.83 -5.65 -1.88
CA VAL A 82 -5.98 -4.24 -2.26
C VAL A 82 -5.52 -3.32 -1.13
N HIS A 83 -5.96 -3.60 0.11
CA HIS A 83 -5.52 -2.84 1.27
C HIS A 83 -4.00 -2.98 1.50
N ALA A 84 -3.48 -4.21 1.49
CA ALA A 84 -2.07 -4.50 1.72
C ALA A 84 -1.15 -3.80 0.70
N SER A 85 -1.50 -3.84 -0.57
CA SER A 85 -0.74 -3.18 -1.65
C SER A 85 -0.73 -1.66 -1.48
N ALA A 86 -1.89 -1.06 -1.18
CA ALA A 86 -2.00 0.37 -0.92
C ALA A 86 -1.21 0.82 0.33
N VAL A 87 -1.23 0.03 1.42
CA VAL A 87 -0.40 0.28 2.61
C VAL A 87 1.09 0.14 2.27
N ARG A 88 1.46 -0.89 1.51
CA ARG A 88 2.86 -1.13 1.12
C ARG A 88 3.42 0.04 0.31
N LEU A 89 2.66 0.60 -0.63
CA LEU A 89 3.04 1.81 -1.36
C LEU A 89 3.34 2.98 -0.41
N MET A 90 2.47 3.19 0.57
CA MET A 90 2.62 4.25 1.56
C MET A 90 3.87 4.06 2.45
N LEU A 91 4.14 2.83 2.89
CA LEU A 91 5.35 2.51 3.66
C LEU A 91 6.61 2.67 2.80
N ASP A 92 6.56 2.28 1.54
CA ASP A 92 7.70 2.37 0.63
C ASP A 92 8.14 3.81 0.38
N GLU A 93 7.18 4.74 0.29
CA GLU A 93 7.49 6.17 0.24
C GLU A 93 8.10 6.68 1.56
N LYS A 94 7.55 6.27 2.71
CA LYS A 94 8.03 6.71 4.05
C LYS A 94 9.43 6.19 4.37
N GLU A 95 9.68 4.92 4.09
CA GLU A 95 10.88 4.20 4.54
C GLU A 95 12.00 4.21 3.50
N ASN A 96 11.63 4.19 2.21
CA ASN A 96 12.58 3.98 1.10
C ASN A 96 12.56 5.12 0.07
N TYR A 97 11.81 6.19 0.32
CA TYR A 97 11.67 7.34 -0.58
C TYR A 97 11.19 6.98 -1.99
N LEU A 98 10.42 5.90 -2.13
CA LEU A 98 9.89 5.45 -3.41
C LEU A 98 8.57 6.19 -3.72
N PRO A 99 8.54 7.11 -4.70
CA PRO A 99 7.33 7.87 -5.00
C PRO A 99 6.29 6.98 -5.71
N TYR A 100 5.03 7.06 -5.28
CA TYR A 100 3.91 6.36 -5.94
C TYR A 100 2.70 7.27 -6.20
N ARG A 101 2.57 8.36 -5.45
CA ARG A 101 1.32 9.14 -5.34
C ARG A 101 0.78 9.64 -6.67
N GLN A 102 1.65 10.24 -7.48
CA GLN A 102 1.29 10.79 -8.80
C GLN A 102 0.79 9.67 -9.71
N GLN A 103 1.56 8.59 -9.80
CA GLN A 103 1.22 7.46 -10.64
C GLN A 103 -0.10 6.81 -10.22
N LEU A 104 -0.29 6.57 -8.91
CA LEU A 104 -1.51 5.95 -8.42
C LEU A 104 -2.74 6.84 -8.64
N ILE A 105 -2.65 8.15 -8.41
CA ILE A 105 -3.81 9.04 -8.62
C ILE A 105 -4.18 9.13 -10.10
N GLU A 106 -3.20 9.20 -11.00
CA GLU A 106 -3.45 9.23 -12.44
C GLU A 106 -4.15 7.96 -12.92
N ARG A 107 -3.68 6.78 -12.47
CA ARG A 107 -4.31 5.49 -12.80
C ARG A 107 -5.74 5.39 -12.26
N VAL A 108 -6.02 5.96 -11.08
CA VAL A 108 -7.39 6.03 -10.53
C VAL A 108 -8.27 7.00 -11.34
N GLU A 109 -7.71 8.11 -11.83
CA GLU A 109 -8.44 9.10 -12.65
C GLU A 109 -8.86 8.55 -14.03
N GLU A 110 -8.20 7.49 -14.53
CA GLU A 110 -8.62 6.80 -15.76
C GLU A 110 -9.99 6.12 -15.64
N TYR A 111 -10.43 5.81 -14.42
CA TYR A 111 -11.74 5.21 -14.19
C TYR A 111 -12.85 6.26 -14.27
N THR A 112 -13.94 5.94 -14.97
CA THR A 112 -15.15 6.77 -14.93
C THR A 112 -15.91 6.55 -13.62
N ILE A 113 -15.46 7.20 -12.54
CA ILE A 113 -15.91 6.98 -11.15
C ILE A 113 -17.45 6.90 -10.98
N PRO A 114 -18.28 7.79 -11.58
CA PRO A 114 -19.73 7.71 -11.41
C PRO A 114 -20.37 6.45 -12.00
N LYS A 115 -19.73 5.82 -12.98
CA LYS A 115 -20.22 4.60 -13.67
C LYS A 115 -19.75 3.30 -13.00
N LEU A 116 -18.87 3.38 -12.01
CA LEU A 116 -18.35 2.21 -11.31
C LEU A 116 -19.43 1.51 -10.47
N LYS A 117 -19.37 0.18 -10.42
CA LYS A 117 -20.21 -0.63 -9.53
C LYS A 117 -19.83 -0.37 -8.07
N LYS A 118 -20.73 -0.71 -7.15
CA LYS A 118 -20.52 -0.56 -5.69
C LYS A 118 -19.21 -1.18 -5.21
N GLY A 119 -18.84 -2.35 -5.73
CA GLY A 119 -17.58 -3.02 -5.37
C GLY A 119 -16.34 -2.26 -5.82
N GLU A 120 -16.35 -1.75 -7.05
CA GLU A 120 -15.25 -0.95 -7.62
C GLU A 120 -15.11 0.39 -6.90
N LYS A 121 -16.23 1.07 -6.63
CA LYS A 121 -16.27 2.28 -5.79
C LYS A 121 -15.65 2.04 -4.41
N LYS A 122 -15.98 0.91 -3.76
CA LYS A 122 -15.41 0.52 -2.47
C LYS A 122 -13.90 0.30 -2.58
N ARG A 123 -13.43 -0.38 -3.64
CA ARG A 123 -11.99 -0.57 -3.92
C ARG A 123 -11.27 0.76 -4.02
N ILE A 124 -11.73 1.69 -4.88
CA ILE A 124 -11.08 3.00 -5.03
C ILE A 124 -11.03 3.77 -3.71
N LYS A 125 -12.11 3.73 -2.93
CA LYS A 125 -12.13 4.31 -1.58
C LYS A 125 -11.05 3.69 -0.68
N THR A 126 -10.94 2.35 -0.67
CA THR A 126 -9.91 1.63 0.09
C THR A 126 -8.50 2.04 -0.33
N ILE A 127 -8.24 2.14 -1.64
CA ILE A 127 -6.94 2.57 -2.18
C ILE A 127 -6.59 3.98 -1.67
N ILE A 128 -7.48 4.95 -1.86
CA ILE A 128 -7.25 6.35 -1.48
C ILE A 128 -6.96 6.48 0.03
N GLN A 129 -7.72 5.76 0.85
CA GLN A 129 -7.57 5.81 2.31
C GLN A 129 -6.30 5.10 2.77
N SER A 130 -6.05 3.87 2.30
CA SER A 130 -4.95 3.04 2.78
C SER A 130 -3.59 3.53 2.29
N ALA A 131 -3.54 4.11 1.09
CA ALA A 131 -2.36 4.75 0.55
C ALA A 131 -2.22 6.23 1.00
N GLU A 132 -3.05 6.69 1.96
CA GLU A 132 -2.99 8.04 2.54
C GLU A 132 -2.93 9.18 1.50
N LEU A 133 -3.64 9.06 0.38
CA LEU A 133 -3.57 10.03 -0.72
C LEU A 133 -4.20 11.38 -0.35
N ILE A 134 -5.10 11.42 0.63
CA ILE A 134 -5.70 12.65 1.17
C ILE A 134 -4.77 13.41 2.15
N SER A 135 -3.60 12.84 2.47
CA SER A 135 -2.63 13.48 3.37
C SER A 135 -1.91 14.60 2.64
N GLU A 136 -2.03 15.82 3.17
CA GLU A 136 -1.36 17.03 2.66
C GLU A 136 0.09 17.17 3.18
N TRP A 137 0.48 16.28 4.10
CA TRP A 137 1.77 16.34 4.76
C TRP A 137 2.91 16.11 3.76
N ASN A 138 3.84 17.06 3.68
CA ASN A 138 5.07 16.87 2.93
C ASN A 138 5.92 15.79 3.61
N ARG A 139 6.10 14.66 2.93
CA ARG A 139 6.89 13.52 3.42
C ARG A 139 8.34 13.53 2.94
N ARG A 140 8.71 14.49 2.09
CA ARG A 140 10.07 14.60 1.59
C ARG A 140 10.93 15.33 2.61
N GLU A 141 12.21 14.95 2.64
CA GLU A 141 13.20 15.61 3.48
C GLU A 141 13.26 17.12 3.18
N ILE A 142 13.36 17.93 4.24
CA ILE A 142 13.44 19.40 4.15
C ILE A 142 14.84 19.93 4.43
N LEU A 143 15.70 19.14 5.08
CA LEU A 143 17.06 19.55 5.42
C LEU A 143 17.87 19.74 4.14
N GLY A 144 18.58 20.87 4.05
CA GLY A 144 19.39 21.21 2.89
C GLY A 144 18.62 21.75 1.68
N LYS A 145 17.28 21.77 1.69
CA LYS A 145 16.48 22.35 0.61
C LYS A 145 16.33 23.86 0.73
N HIS A 146 16.28 24.53 -0.41
CA HIS A 146 15.85 25.92 -0.47
C HIS A 146 14.34 26.03 -0.24
N ILE A 147 13.88 27.18 0.27
CA ILE A 147 12.46 27.41 0.56
C ILE A 147 11.55 27.21 -0.66
N SER A 148 12.05 27.50 -1.87
CA SER A 148 11.30 27.28 -3.11
C SER A 148 11.02 25.80 -3.37
N GLU A 149 11.97 24.92 -3.06
CA GLU A 149 11.81 23.46 -3.24
C GLU A 149 10.84 22.89 -2.21
N ILE A 150 10.93 23.35 -0.95
CA ILE A 150 9.98 22.98 0.10
C ILE A 150 8.55 23.39 -0.30
N ASN A 151 8.40 24.59 -0.87
CA ASN A 151 7.10 25.07 -1.35
C ASN A 151 6.59 24.27 -2.56
N GLN A 152 7.47 23.81 -3.46
CA GLN A 152 7.08 22.95 -4.58
C GLN A 152 6.61 21.58 -4.08
N ASP A 153 7.32 20.98 -3.12
CA ASP A 153 6.91 19.74 -2.50
C ASP A 153 5.54 19.89 -1.81
N ALA A 154 5.36 20.93 -1.00
CA ALA A 154 4.09 21.21 -0.34
C ALA A 154 2.93 21.38 -1.34
N LYS A 155 3.15 22.09 -2.45
CA LYS A 155 2.17 22.22 -3.54
C LYS A 155 1.84 20.87 -4.17
N PHE A 156 2.84 20.01 -4.38
CA PHE A 156 2.64 18.67 -4.93
C PHE A 156 1.72 17.83 -4.02
N PHE A 157 2.01 17.71 -2.72
CA PHE A 157 1.18 16.92 -1.81
C PHE A 157 -0.23 17.49 -1.65
N ASN A 158 -0.37 18.81 -1.62
CA ASN A 158 -1.69 19.47 -1.62
C ASN A 158 -2.50 19.16 -2.89
N HIS A 159 -1.86 19.17 -4.05
CA HIS A 159 -2.51 18.86 -5.32
C HIS A 159 -3.01 17.41 -5.38
N ILE A 160 -2.17 16.44 -4.94
CA ILE A 160 -2.58 15.03 -4.83
C ILE A 160 -3.77 14.88 -3.87
N SER A 161 -3.70 15.51 -2.70
CA SER A 161 -4.78 15.45 -1.70
C SER A 161 -6.10 16.02 -2.24
N TYR A 162 -6.02 17.15 -2.94
CA TYR A 162 -7.18 17.76 -3.60
C TYR A 162 -7.84 16.79 -4.60
N LYS A 163 -7.05 16.22 -5.52
CA LYS A 163 -7.54 15.22 -6.48
C LYS A 163 -8.19 14.01 -5.78
N ALA A 164 -7.52 13.47 -4.76
CA ALA A 164 -8.04 12.34 -4.01
C ALA A 164 -9.39 12.65 -3.33
N LYS A 165 -9.55 13.85 -2.76
CA LYS A 165 -10.81 14.31 -2.18
C LYS A 165 -11.91 14.44 -3.24
N GLU A 166 -11.63 15.02 -4.41
CA GLU A 166 -12.60 15.09 -5.50
C GLU A 166 -13.08 13.70 -5.96
N ILE A 167 -12.17 12.72 -6.05
CA ILE A 167 -12.53 11.34 -6.41
C ILE A 167 -13.44 10.73 -5.34
N LEU A 168 -13.16 10.95 -4.06
CA LEU A 168 -14.02 10.47 -2.97
C LEU A 168 -15.41 11.10 -3.00
N GLU A 169 -15.53 12.38 -3.38
CA GLU A 169 -16.83 13.03 -3.55
C GLU A 169 -17.64 12.40 -4.70
N LYS A 170 -16.98 12.02 -5.80
CA LYS A 170 -17.61 11.32 -6.94
C LYS A 170 -18.03 9.87 -6.62
N ILE A 171 -17.52 9.29 -5.53
CA ILE A 171 -17.86 7.94 -5.09
C ILE A 171 -19.20 7.89 -4.34
N LYS A 172 -19.59 8.99 -3.67
CA LYS A 172 -20.87 9.11 -2.97
C LYS A 172 -22.04 8.74 -3.87
#